data_AF-A0A3N0C5R9-F1
#
_entry.id   AF-A0A3N0C5R9-F1
#
_cell.length_a   1.000
_cell.length_b   1.000
_cell.length_c   1.000
_cell.angle_alpha   90.00
_cell.angle_beta   90.00
_cell.angle_gamma   90.00
#
_symmetry.space_group_name_H-M   'P 1'
#
loop_
_entity.id
_entity.type
_entity.pdbx_description
1 polymer ?
#
loop_
_entity_poly.entity_id
_entity_poly.type
_entity_poly.pdbx_seq_one_letter_code
_entity_poly.pdbx_strand_id
1 'polypeptide(L)'
;MAAANELSAALWQERRVLNGLICALETTASGSPCRTAPAADDMVLTLRAAGLARDIAVIDLAREWDVSDDASLPELILGAPEDGPWPYILSAHLESMREQVRRIDDLGATLPAPAGKSHGNARHRDCQAPAGADGNRRMETLSVIPRPLRRFLG
;
A
#
# COMPACT_ATOMS: atom_id res chain seq x y z
N MET A 1 -2.94 -26.83 4.81
CA MET A 1 -1.74 -26.02 5.13
C MET A 1 -1.02 -25.47 3.89
N ALA A 2 -1.44 -25.78 2.66
CA ALA A 2 -0.87 -25.13 1.47
C ALA A 2 -1.23 -23.64 1.43
N ALA A 3 -2.47 -23.28 1.77
CA ALA A 3 -2.96 -21.91 1.77
C ALA A 3 -2.18 -20.97 2.72
N ALA A 4 -1.77 -21.47 3.90
CA ALA A 4 -0.99 -20.66 4.84
C ALA A 4 0.42 -20.33 4.31
N ASN A 5 1.04 -21.26 3.59
CA ASN A 5 2.31 -21.02 2.89
C ASN A 5 2.15 -20.01 1.76
N GLU A 6 1.06 -20.11 0.99
CA GLU A 6 0.74 -19.17 -0.09
C GLU A 6 0.51 -17.76 0.45
N LEU A 7 -0.25 -17.61 1.54
CA LEU A 7 -0.42 -16.31 2.20
C LEU A 7 0.92 -15.76 2.68
N SER A 8 1.74 -16.58 3.35
CA SER A 8 3.07 -16.13 3.81
C SER A 8 3.97 -15.69 2.65
N ALA A 9 3.93 -16.40 1.52
CA ALA A 9 4.66 -16.02 0.31
C ALA A 9 4.16 -14.69 -0.28
N ALA A 10 2.83 -14.48 -0.31
CA ALA A 10 2.22 -13.24 -0.76
C ALA A 10 2.61 -12.06 0.15
N LEU A 11 2.56 -12.24 1.48
CA LEU A 11 2.97 -11.22 2.46
C LEU A 11 4.46 -10.87 2.34
N TRP A 12 5.31 -11.87 2.12
CA TRP A 12 6.74 -11.63 1.88
C TRP A 12 6.98 -10.80 0.61
N GLN A 13 6.24 -11.10 -0.46
CA GLN A 13 6.29 -10.33 -1.69
C GLN A 13 5.81 -8.90 -1.48
N GLU A 14 4.72 -8.69 -0.75
CA GLU A 14 4.20 -7.35 -0.47
C GLU A 14 5.19 -6.53 0.37
N ARG A 15 5.83 -7.14 1.39
CA ARG A 15 6.91 -6.52 2.19
C ARG A 15 8.13 -6.13 1.36
N ARG A 16 8.53 -6.95 0.39
CA ARG A 16 9.60 -6.60 -0.56
C ARG A 16 9.26 -5.32 -1.31
N VAL A 17 8.03 -5.21 -1.81
CA VAL A 17 7.57 -4.05 -2.59
C VAL A 17 7.49 -2.80 -1.71
N LEU A 18 6.97 -2.91 -0.49
CA LEU A 18 6.96 -1.81 0.48
C LEU A 18 8.38 -1.33 0.80
N ASN A 19 9.35 -2.24 0.95
CA ASN A 19 10.75 -1.86 1.14
C ASN A 19 11.34 -1.12 -0.07
N GLY A 20 11.01 -1.56 -1.28
CA GLY A 20 11.39 -0.86 -2.51
C GLY A 20 10.82 0.56 -2.57
N LEU A 21 9.57 0.73 -2.16
CA LEU A 21 8.91 2.03 -2.07
C LEU A 21 9.56 2.96 -1.03
N ILE A 22 9.91 2.43 0.15
CA ILE A 22 10.70 3.19 1.16
C ILE A 22 12.00 3.69 0.52
N CYS A 23 12.74 2.82 -0.16
CA CYS A 23 14.01 3.18 -0.79
C CYS A 23 13.84 4.28 -1.87
N ALA A 24 12.76 4.23 -2.65
CA ALA A 24 12.43 5.24 -3.65
C ALA A 24 12.08 6.60 -3.01
N LEU A 25 11.32 6.59 -1.91
CA LEU A 25 10.95 7.80 -1.18
C LEU A 25 12.15 8.44 -0.46
N GLU A 26 13.01 7.63 0.17
CA GLU A 26 14.25 8.11 0.80
C GLU A 26 15.20 8.75 -0.21
N THR A 27 15.30 8.18 -1.41
CA THR A 27 16.06 8.77 -2.52
C THR A 27 15.54 10.15 -2.88
N THR A 28 14.21 10.29 -2.95
CA THR A 28 13.56 11.55 -3.28
C THR A 28 13.76 12.60 -2.19
N ALA A 29 13.71 12.18 -0.91
CA ALA A 29 13.83 13.08 0.23
C ALA A 29 15.28 13.54 0.49
N SER A 30 16.26 12.64 0.35
CA SER A 30 17.66 12.91 0.67
C SER A 30 18.51 13.33 -0.54
N GLY A 31 18.02 13.12 -1.76
CA GLY A 31 18.79 13.29 -2.99
C GLY A 31 19.89 12.23 -3.20
N SER A 32 20.07 11.28 -2.27
CA SER A 32 21.05 10.20 -2.38
C SER A 32 20.38 8.96 -2.97
N PRO A 33 20.80 8.48 -4.17
CA PRO A 33 20.10 7.41 -4.85
C PRO A 33 20.27 6.07 -4.15
N CYS A 34 19.13 5.48 -3.80
CA CYS A 34 19.03 4.03 -3.66
C CYS A 34 19.35 3.41 -5.02
N ARG A 35 20.51 2.74 -5.12
CA ARG A 35 21.04 2.19 -6.38
C ARG A 35 20.11 1.20 -7.09
N THR A 36 19.11 0.66 -6.39
CA THR A 36 18.28 -0.46 -6.84
C THR A 36 16.78 -0.18 -6.80
N ALA A 37 16.35 1.04 -6.45
CA ALA A 37 14.92 1.34 -6.35
C ALA A 37 14.31 1.65 -7.73
N PRO A 38 13.28 0.91 -8.17
CA PRO A 38 12.44 1.32 -9.29
C PRO A 38 11.74 2.66 -8.98
N ALA A 39 11.14 3.28 -9.99
CA ALA A 39 10.36 4.50 -9.77
C ALA A 39 9.22 4.24 -8.78
N ALA A 40 8.92 5.23 -7.91
CA ALA A 40 7.89 5.09 -6.88
C ALA A 40 6.51 4.72 -7.49
N ASP A 41 6.17 5.28 -8.65
CA ASP A 41 4.91 4.99 -9.35
C ASP A 41 4.82 3.51 -9.78
N ASP A 42 5.92 2.93 -10.27
CA ASP A 42 5.99 1.51 -10.63
C ASP A 42 5.83 0.62 -9.39
N MET A 43 6.37 1.05 -8.25
CA MET A 43 6.21 0.35 -6.97
C MET A 43 4.79 0.39 -6.47
N VAL A 44 4.05 1.49 -6.64
CA VAL A 44 2.63 1.56 -6.28
C VAL A 44 1.79 0.61 -7.13
N LEU A 45 2.05 0.52 -8.43
CA LEU A 45 1.37 -0.44 -9.30
C LEU A 45 1.71 -1.89 -8.91
N THR A 46 2.98 -2.16 -8.62
CA THR A 46 3.44 -3.48 -8.15
C THR A 46 2.79 -3.84 -6.81
N LEU A 47 2.61 -2.87 -5.91
CA LEU A 47 1.98 -3.06 -4.61
C LEU A 47 0.51 -3.43 -4.76
N ARG A 48 -0.19 -2.83 -5.72
CA ARG A 48 -1.58 -3.22 -6.05
C ARG A 48 -1.66 -4.65 -6.55
N ALA A 49 -0.75 -5.07 -7.42
CA ALA A 49 -0.69 -6.45 -7.91
C ALA A 49 -0.39 -7.45 -6.78
N ALA A 50 0.56 -7.12 -5.90
CA ALA A 50 0.85 -7.93 -4.72
C ALA A 50 -0.36 -8.03 -3.77
N GLY A 51 -1.10 -6.93 -3.60
CA GLY A 51 -2.33 -6.92 -2.81
C GLY A 51 -3.41 -7.85 -3.37
N LEU A 52 -3.59 -7.92 -4.69
CA LEU A 52 -4.53 -8.86 -5.31
C LEU A 52 -4.13 -10.32 -5.06
N ALA A 53 -2.83 -10.64 -5.15
CA ALA A 53 -2.34 -11.98 -4.85
C ALA A 53 -2.55 -12.36 -3.38
N ARG A 54 -2.35 -11.41 -2.46
CA ARG A 54 -2.68 -11.58 -1.05
C ARG A 54 -4.17 -11.85 -0.87
N ASP A 55 -5.05 -11.06 -1.48
CA ASP A 55 -6.50 -11.20 -1.30
C ASP A 55 -6.98 -12.60 -1.74
N ILE A 56 -6.44 -13.15 -2.82
CA ILE A 56 -6.69 -14.54 -3.24
C ILE A 56 -6.23 -15.53 -2.16
N ALA A 57 -4.99 -15.39 -1.67
CA ALA A 57 -4.45 -16.28 -0.65
C ALA A 57 -5.21 -16.20 0.69
N VAL A 58 -5.75 -15.03 1.04
CA VAL A 58 -6.61 -14.84 2.21
C VAL A 58 -7.91 -15.61 2.06
N ILE A 59 -8.58 -15.53 0.90
CA ILE A 59 -9.82 -16.27 0.65
C ILE A 59 -9.60 -17.78 0.79
N ASP A 60 -8.50 -18.30 0.25
CA ASP A 60 -8.20 -19.73 0.31
C ASP A 60 -7.84 -20.17 1.73
N LEU A 61 -7.11 -19.35 2.49
CA LEU A 61 -6.80 -19.63 3.88
C LEU A 61 -8.04 -19.54 4.77
N ALA A 62 -8.89 -18.54 4.55
CA ALA A 62 -10.11 -18.32 5.31
C ALA A 62 -11.05 -19.52 5.20
N ARG A 63 -11.17 -20.10 4.00
CA ARG A 63 -11.89 -21.36 3.78
C ARG A 63 -11.25 -22.55 4.50
N GLU A 64 -9.92 -22.62 4.52
CA GLU A 64 -9.19 -23.70 5.21
C GLU A 64 -9.37 -23.61 6.75
N TRP A 65 -9.44 -22.41 7.30
CA TRP A 65 -9.54 -22.15 8.75
C TRP A 65 -10.95 -21.84 9.25
N ASP A 66 -11.97 -21.91 8.38
CA ASP A 66 -13.37 -21.60 8.69
C ASP A 66 -13.57 -20.21 9.32
N VAL A 67 -12.89 -19.21 8.74
CA VAL A 67 -13.00 -17.79 9.11
C VAL A 67 -13.52 -16.95 7.95
N SER A 68 -13.82 -15.67 8.20
CA SER A 68 -14.35 -14.77 7.16
C SER A 68 -13.38 -14.59 6.00
N ASP A 69 -13.88 -14.55 4.77
CA ASP A 69 -13.08 -14.33 3.56
C ASP A 69 -12.58 -12.88 3.43
N ASP A 70 -13.16 -11.96 4.19
CA ASP A 70 -12.72 -10.57 4.34
C ASP A 70 -11.93 -10.30 5.63
N ALA A 71 -11.49 -11.37 6.31
CA ALA A 71 -10.71 -11.27 7.55
C ALA A 71 -9.41 -10.48 7.35
N SER A 72 -9.16 -9.58 8.29
CA SER A 72 -7.89 -8.89 8.44
C SER A 72 -6.78 -9.84 8.93
N LEU A 73 -5.52 -9.46 8.76
CA LEU A 73 -4.39 -10.26 9.23
C LEU A 73 -4.44 -10.53 10.75
N PRO A 74 -4.81 -9.57 11.62
CA PRO A 74 -5.04 -9.85 13.04
C PRO A 74 -6.13 -10.91 13.29
N GLU A 75 -7.25 -10.86 12.56
CA GLU A 75 -8.34 -11.84 12.68
C GLU A 75 -7.89 -13.23 12.22
N LEU A 76 -7.11 -13.32 11.12
CA LEU A 76 -6.51 -14.56 10.66
C LEU A 76 -5.52 -15.14 11.69
N ILE A 77 -4.74 -14.29 12.37
CA ILE A 77 -3.83 -14.72 13.45
C ILE A 77 -4.61 -15.32 14.62
N LEU A 78 -5.74 -14.71 14.99
CA LEU A 78 -6.60 -15.20 16.08
C LEU A 78 -7.32 -16.50 15.71
N GLY A 79 -7.68 -16.69 14.44
CA GLY A 79 -8.30 -17.92 13.94
C GLY A 79 -7.31 -19.03 13.58
N ALA A 80 -6.00 -18.78 13.67
CA ALA A 80 -4.99 -19.75 13.32
C ALA A 80 -4.94 -20.90 14.36
N PRO A 81 -4.68 -22.15 13.94
CA PRO A 81 -4.54 -23.28 14.85
C PRO A 81 -3.44 -23.04 15.90
N GLU A 82 -3.78 -23.21 17.18
CA GLU A 82 -2.86 -22.94 18.31
C GLU A 82 -1.61 -23.83 18.32
N ASP A 83 -1.73 -25.07 17.83
CA ASP A 83 -0.65 -26.05 17.77
C ASP A 83 0.34 -25.82 16.61
N GLY A 84 0.15 -24.74 15.84
CA GLY A 84 0.91 -24.43 14.62
C GLY A 84 1.87 -23.25 14.75
N PRO A 85 2.85 -23.13 13.82
CA PRO A 85 3.77 -21.99 13.80
C PRO A 85 3.15 -20.70 13.24
N TRP A 86 1.94 -20.80 12.68
CA TRP A 86 1.31 -19.74 11.90
C TRP A 86 0.97 -18.46 12.68
N PRO A 87 0.46 -18.51 13.92
CA PRO A 87 0.24 -17.29 14.71
C PRO A 87 1.52 -16.45 14.81
N TYR A 88 2.67 -17.09 15.06
CA TYR A 88 3.97 -16.41 15.16
C TYR A 88 4.44 -15.86 13.81
N ILE A 89 4.38 -16.66 12.74
CA ILE A 89 4.85 -16.25 11.41
C ILE A 89 4.02 -15.08 10.88
N LEU A 90 2.70 -15.15 10.99
CA LEU A 90 1.79 -14.10 10.51
C LEU A 90 1.92 -12.82 11.36
N SER A 91 2.15 -12.94 12.67
CA SER A 91 2.42 -11.80 13.55
C SER A 91 3.70 -11.06 13.14
N ALA A 92 4.78 -11.79 12.82
CA ALA A 92 6.03 -11.18 12.36
C ALA A 92 5.87 -10.41 11.03
N HIS A 93 5.01 -10.91 10.12
CA HIS A 93 4.65 -10.17 8.90
C HIS A 93 3.85 -8.91 9.22
N LEU A 94 2.83 -9.04 10.08
CA LEU A 94 1.98 -7.92 10.50
C LEU A 94 2.79 -6.76 11.08
N GLU A 95 3.65 -7.04 12.04
CA GLU A 95 4.52 -6.04 12.68
C GLU A 95 5.43 -5.36 11.66
N SER A 96 6.10 -6.14 10.82
CA SER A 96 7.00 -5.59 9.80
C SER A 96 6.26 -4.72 8.79
N MET A 97 5.06 -5.11 8.34
CA MET A 97 4.29 -4.35 7.37
C MET A 97 3.73 -3.06 7.96
N ARG A 98 3.27 -3.08 9.22
CA ARG A 98 2.85 -1.88 9.95
C ARG A 98 3.99 -0.88 10.08
N GLU A 99 5.19 -1.32 10.43
CA GLU A 99 6.36 -0.44 10.52
C GLU A 99 6.72 0.15 9.14
N GLN A 100 6.70 -0.66 8.08
CA GLN A 100 6.96 -0.18 6.72
C GLN A 100 5.93 0.85 6.27
N VAL A 101 4.64 0.62 6.52
CA VAL A 101 3.56 1.56 6.20
C VAL A 101 3.73 2.87 6.96
N ARG A 102 4.05 2.83 8.26
CA ARG A 102 4.35 4.03 9.06
C ARG A 102 5.54 4.80 8.48
N ARG A 103 6.62 4.10 8.14
CA ARG A 103 7.81 4.72 7.55
C ARG A 103 7.52 5.42 6.23
N ILE A 104 6.68 4.81 5.38
CA ILE A 104 6.24 5.41 4.12
C ILE A 104 5.42 6.68 4.37
N ASP A 105 4.53 6.67 5.36
CA ASP A 105 3.75 7.86 5.74
C ASP A 105 4.66 9.01 6.21
N ASP A 106 5.64 8.72 7.07
CA ASP A 106 6.60 9.71 7.58
C ASP A 106 7.44 10.34 6.44
N LEU A 107 7.92 9.50 5.52
CA LEU A 107 8.67 9.95 4.33
C LEU A 107 7.78 10.78 3.40
N GLY A 108 6.55 10.34 3.15
CA GLY A 108 5.58 11.04 2.31
C GLY A 108 5.19 12.41 2.88
N ALA A 109 5.08 12.54 4.20
CA ALA A 109 4.79 13.81 4.87
C ALA A 109 5.96 14.82 4.79
N THR A 110 7.19 14.33 4.66
CA THR A 110 8.41 15.16 4.57
C THR A 110 8.63 15.70 3.15
N LEU A 111 8.09 15.02 2.14
CA LEU A 111 8.23 15.44 0.75
C LEU A 111 7.32 16.64 0.45
N PRO A 112 7.83 17.67 -0.25
CA PRO A 112 6.98 18.78 -0.70
C PRO A 112 5.90 18.23 -1.63
N ALA A 113 4.67 18.74 -1.50
CA ALA A 113 3.56 18.38 -2.40
C ALA A 113 4.03 18.49 -3.85
N PRO A 114 3.69 17.53 -4.73
CA PRO A 114 4.13 17.59 -6.12
C PRO A 114 3.64 18.93 -6.68
N ALA A 115 4.59 19.76 -7.12
CA ALA A 115 4.27 21.01 -7.78
C ALA A 115 3.35 20.67 -8.95
N GLY A 116 2.05 20.93 -8.79
CA GLY A 116 1.07 20.71 -9.83
C GLY A 116 1.61 21.36 -11.09
N LYS A 117 1.79 20.59 -12.16
CA LYS A 117 2.16 21.12 -13.46
C LYS A 117 1.08 22.11 -13.84
N SER A 118 1.33 23.38 -13.53
CA SER A 118 0.54 24.51 -14.00
C SER A 118 0.70 24.49 -15.51
N HIS A 119 -0.25 23.84 -16.19
CA HIS A 119 -0.43 24.00 -17.62
C HIS A 119 -0.84 25.46 -17.80
N GLY A 120 0.15 26.34 -17.92
CA GLY A 120 -0.01 27.71 -18.36
C GLY A 120 -0.47 27.70 -19.80
N ASN A 121 -1.76 27.42 -20.04
CA ASN A 121 -2.40 27.75 -21.29
C ASN A 121 -3.11 29.09 -21.11
N ALA A 122 -2.44 30.15 -21.54
CA ALA A 122 -3.03 31.48 -21.59
C ALA A 122 -2.46 32.25 -22.78
N ARG A 123 -2.97 31.98 -23.99
CA ARG A 123 -3.29 33.01 -24.99
C ARG A 123 -4.43 32.57 -25.89
N HIS A 124 -5.66 32.77 -25.43
CA HIS A 124 -6.70 33.45 -26.21
C HIS A 124 -7.82 33.86 -25.25
N ARG A 125 -7.93 35.17 -25.02
CA ARG A 125 -9.09 35.77 -24.35
C ARG A 125 -10.24 35.80 -25.35
N ASP A 126 -11.39 35.33 -24.93
CA ASP A 126 -12.67 36.07 -24.88
C ASP A 126 -13.84 35.11 -24.96
N CYS A 127 -14.61 35.02 -23.87
CA CYS A 127 -16.07 34.92 -23.79
C CYS A 127 -16.46 34.38 -22.41
N GLN A 128 -17.34 35.12 -21.74
CA GLN A 128 -17.77 34.91 -20.36
C GLN A 128 -19.21 34.37 -20.33
N ALA A 129 -19.46 33.27 -19.61
CA ALA A 129 -20.78 32.82 -19.11
C ALA A 129 -20.61 31.66 -18.08
N PRO A 130 -21.62 31.27 -17.27
CA PRO A 130 -21.64 31.54 -15.83
C PRO A 130 -21.40 30.33 -14.92
N ALA A 131 -21.25 30.67 -13.64
CA ALA A 131 -20.99 29.83 -12.48
C ALA A 131 -21.81 28.54 -12.41
N GLY A 132 -21.11 27.42 -12.21
CA GLY A 132 -21.72 26.11 -12.00
C GLY A 132 -20.72 24.97 -12.04
N ALA A 133 -19.61 25.07 -11.31
CA ALA A 133 -18.75 23.92 -11.05
C ALA A 133 -18.05 24.13 -9.71
N ASP A 134 -18.72 23.71 -8.64
CA ASP A 134 -18.04 23.38 -7.39
C ASP A 134 -17.19 22.12 -7.65
N GLY A 135 -16.07 22.35 -8.34
CA GLY A 135 -15.04 21.39 -8.67
C GLY A 135 -13.87 21.54 -7.72
N ASN A 136 -14.10 21.90 -6.45
CA ASN A 136 -13.06 21.79 -5.43
C ASN A 136 -12.95 20.33 -4.99
N ARG A 137 -12.55 19.47 -5.93
CA ARG A 137 -12.02 18.15 -5.60
C ARG A 137 -10.71 18.43 -4.86
N ARG A 138 -10.82 18.55 -3.54
CA ARG A 138 -9.73 18.43 -2.57
C ARG A 138 -8.78 17.39 -3.14
N MET A 139 -7.60 17.81 -3.58
CA MET A 139 -6.45 16.93 -3.65
C MET A 139 -6.12 16.60 -2.19
N GLU A 140 -6.95 15.75 -1.59
CA GLU A 140 -6.55 15.01 -0.40
C GLU A 140 -5.22 14.37 -0.75
N THR A 141 -4.25 14.56 0.12
CA THR A 141 -3.01 13.80 0.18
C THR A 141 -3.30 12.35 -0.17
N LEU A 142 -3.07 11.98 -1.43
CA LEU A 142 -3.25 10.60 -1.88
C LEU A 142 -2.21 9.80 -1.11
N SER A 143 -2.66 9.12 -0.04
CA SER A 143 -1.80 8.21 0.69
C SER A 143 -1.25 7.22 -0.33
N VAL A 144 0.09 7.14 -0.40
CA VAL A 144 0.82 6.26 -1.33
C VAL A 144 0.45 4.79 -1.07
N ILE A 145 0.05 4.49 0.16
CA ILE A 145 -0.40 3.17 0.60
C ILE A 145 -1.86 2.93 0.19
N PRO A 146 -2.16 1.86 -0.56
CA PRO A 146 -3.52 1.49 -0.92
C PRO A 146 -4.42 1.26 0.31
N ARG A 147 -5.66 1.80 0.29
CA ARG A 147 -6.65 1.57 1.35
C ARG A 147 -6.90 0.09 1.70
N PRO A 148 -6.98 -0.84 0.72
CA PRO A 148 -7.18 -2.26 1.03
C PRO A 148 -6.07 -2.84 1.91
N LEU A 149 -4.81 -2.45 1.68
CA LEU A 149 -3.69 -2.88 2.51
C LEU A 149 -3.83 -2.39 3.95
N ARG A 150 -4.24 -1.13 4.16
CA ARG A 150 -4.47 -0.61 5.52
C ARG A 150 -5.57 -1.37 6.25
N ARG A 151 -6.70 -1.61 5.59
CA ARG A 151 -7.81 -2.40 6.17
C ARG A 151 -7.34 -3.80 6.55
N PHE A 152 -6.57 -4.44 5.68
CA PHE A 152 -6.06 -5.79 5.93
C PHE A 152 -5.10 -5.86 7.13
N LEU A 153 -4.27 -4.83 7.34
CA LEU A 153 -3.32 -4.80 8.47
C LEU A 153 -3.98 -4.44 9.82
N GLY A 154 -5.22 -3.96 9.83
CA GLY A 154 -5.93 -3.52 11.05
C GLY A 154 -5.40 -2.21 11.60
#